data_AF-A0A356K6Z0-F1
#
_entry.id   AF-A0A356K6Z0-F1
#
_cell.length_a   1.000
_cell.length_b   1.000
_cell.length_c   1.000
_cell.angle_alpha   90.00
_cell.angle_beta   90.00
_cell.angle_gamma   90.00
#
_symmetry.space_group_name_H-M   'P 1'
#
loop_
_entity.id
_entity.type
_entity.pdbx_description
1 polymer ?
#
loop_
_entity_poly.entity_id
_entity_poly.type
_entity_poly.pdbx_seq_one_letter_code
_entity_poly.pdbx_strand_id
1 'polypeptide(L)'
;PPEVPSLRDQLGAIASSSAGRDYLARVPGAAQTPLSDSELAEVLNWVLREFNAQSLPESFVPLTASEVAQSRQNVLVDPEGYREQLWPASDDVYGDRFIQPYRE
;
A
#
# COMPACT_ATOMS: atom_id res chain seq x y z
N PRO A 1 9.47 16.93 -5.29
CA PRO A 1 9.76 15.48 -5.11
C PRO A 1 8.43 14.73 -5.19
N PRO A 2 8.40 13.48 -5.68
CA PRO A 2 7.16 12.72 -5.69
C PRO A 2 6.70 12.48 -4.25
N GLU A 3 5.42 12.71 -4.00
CA GLU A 3 4.81 12.55 -2.69
C GLU A 3 4.62 11.06 -2.39
N VAL A 4 5.16 10.61 -1.27
CA VAL A 4 4.90 9.26 -0.77
C VAL A 4 3.59 9.30 0.01
N PRO A 5 2.58 8.50 -0.37
CA PRO A 5 1.30 8.47 0.35
C PRO A 5 1.50 8.01 1.79
N SER A 6 0.63 8.48 2.67
CA SER A 6 0.59 8.03 4.06
C SER A 6 0.32 6.52 4.10
N LEU A 7 1.01 5.79 4.97
CA LEU A 7 0.66 4.38 5.24
C LEU A 7 -0.63 4.24 6.07
N ARG A 8 -1.10 5.34 6.68
CA ARG A 8 -2.28 5.36 7.56
C ARG A 8 -3.54 5.76 6.79
N ASP A 9 -4.59 4.98 6.99
CA ASP A 9 -5.95 5.09 6.43
C ASP A 9 -6.06 5.09 4.90
N GLN A 10 -4.95 5.25 4.19
CA GLN A 10 -4.89 5.35 2.75
C GLN A 10 -4.84 3.97 2.06
N LEU A 11 -4.07 3.02 2.58
CA LEU A 11 -3.81 1.74 1.90
C LEU A 11 -4.98 0.76 1.94
N GLY A 12 -5.93 0.91 2.87
CA GLY A 12 -7.07 0.00 2.99
C GLY A 12 -7.95 -0.04 1.74
N ALA A 13 -8.21 1.11 1.13
CA ALA A 13 -8.96 1.21 -0.12
C ALA A 13 -8.23 0.49 -1.28
N ILE A 14 -6.91 0.66 -1.39
CA ILE A 14 -6.09 -0.03 -2.39
C ILE A 14 -6.15 -1.55 -2.20
N ALA A 15 -5.92 -2.02 -0.96
CA ALA A 15 -5.85 -3.43 -0.64
C ALA A 15 -7.19 -4.17 -0.83
N SER A 16 -8.28 -3.44 -1.04
CA SER A 16 -9.62 -3.97 -1.33
C SER A 16 -9.78 -4.46 -2.77
N SER A 17 -8.85 -4.14 -3.67
CA SER A 17 -8.85 -4.58 -5.08
C SER A 17 -7.68 -5.51 -5.38
N SER A 18 -7.85 -6.43 -6.33
CA SER A 18 -6.76 -7.32 -6.77
C SER A 18 -5.58 -6.53 -7.35
N ALA A 19 -5.85 -5.51 -8.16
CA ALA A 19 -4.83 -4.64 -8.74
C ALA A 19 -4.06 -3.84 -7.67
N GLY A 20 -4.75 -3.38 -6.62
CA GLY A 20 -4.12 -2.67 -5.52
C GLY A 20 -3.28 -3.57 -4.62
N ARG A 21 -3.74 -4.80 -4.35
CA ARG A 21 -2.94 -5.81 -3.64
C ARG A 21 -1.65 -6.13 -4.40
N ASP A 22 -1.75 -6.29 -5.71
CA ASP A 22 -0.59 -6.50 -6.59
C ASP A 22 0.37 -5.31 -6.55
N TYR A 23 -0.15 -4.09 -6.61
CA TYR A 23 0.64 -2.87 -6.52
C TYR A 23 1.46 -2.80 -5.23
N LEU A 24 0.85 -3.06 -4.06
CA LEU A 24 1.52 -2.98 -2.75
C LEU A 24 2.79 -3.86 -2.69
N ALA A 25 2.76 -5.05 -3.30
CA ALA A 25 3.88 -5.97 -3.34
C ALA A 25 4.91 -5.64 -4.43
N ARG A 26 4.56 -4.78 -5.40
CA ARG A 26 5.39 -4.39 -6.56
C ARG A 26 6.12 -3.08 -6.41
N VAL A 27 5.70 -2.22 -5.48
CA VAL A 27 6.40 -0.96 -5.19
C VAL A 27 7.88 -1.29 -4.93
N PRO A 28 8.84 -0.60 -5.58
CA PRO A 28 10.26 -0.97 -5.53
C PRO A 28 10.80 -1.17 -4.11
N GLY A 29 10.40 -0.33 -3.17
CA GLY A 29 10.81 -0.43 -1.77
C GLY A 29 10.32 -1.69 -1.04
N ALA A 30 9.20 -2.28 -1.46
CA ALA A 30 8.69 -3.55 -0.92
C ALA A 30 9.25 -4.75 -1.69
N ALA A 31 9.19 -4.69 -3.03
CA ALA A 31 9.57 -5.80 -3.90
C ALA A 31 11.05 -6.19 -3.80
N GLN A 32 11.93 -5.21 -3.52
CA GLN A 32 13.39 -5.39 -3.47
C GLN A 32 13.91 -5.62 -2.04
N THR A 33 13.03 -5.79 -1.06
CA THR A 33 13.45 -6.16 0.30
C THR A 33 14.11 -7.54 0.32
N PRO A 34 15.03 -7.80 1.27
CA PRO A 34 15.63 -9.13 1.47
C PRO A 34 14.65 -10.14 2.10
N LEU A 35 13.41 -9.74 2.38
CA LEU A 35 12.38 -10.60 2.96
C LEU A 35 11.93 -11.66 1.95
N SER A 36 11.61 -12.84 2.47
CA SER A 36 10.86 -13.86 1.75
C SER A 36 9.44 -13.37 1.44
N ASP A 37 8.78 -14.02 0.48
CA ASP A 37 7.42 -13.65 0.08
C ASP A 37 6.40 -13.81 1.23
N SER A 38 6.62 -14.78 2.12
CA SER A 38 5.82 -14.96 3.33
C SER A 38 6.05 -13.83 4.35
N GLU A 39 7.31 -13.45 4.60
CA GLU A 39 7.63 -12.37 5.54
C GLU A 39 7.09 -11.03 5.02
N LEU A 40 7.23 -10.76 3.72
CA LEU A 40 6.67 -9.55 3.12
C LEU A 40 5.14 -9.55 3.20
N ALA A 41 4.48 -10.67 2.94
CA ALA A 41 3.03 -10.79 3.11
C ALA A 41 2.62 -10.51 4.57
N GLU A 42 3.34 -11.05 5.55
CA GLU A 42 3.09 -10.79 6.98
C GLU A 42 3.23 -9.31 7.33
N VAL A 43 4.30 -8.65 6.88
CA VAL A 43 4.53 -7.22 7.10
C VAL A 43 3.43 -6.38 6.46
N LEU A 44 3.08 -6.63 5.19
CA LEU A 44 2.00 -5.90 4.50
C LEU A 44 0.66 -6.07 5.22
N ASN A 45 0.35 -7.29 5.63
CA ASN A 45 -0.87 -7.57 6.39
C ASN A 45 -0.87 -6.89 7.76
N TRP A 46 0.28 -6.82 8.43
CA TRP A 46 0.42 -6.09 9.68
C TRP A 46 0.22 -4.58 9.49
N VAL A 47 0.86 -3.98 8.48
CA VAL A 47 0.67 -2.55 8.14
C VAL A 47 -0.79 -2.23 7.87
N LEU A 48 -1.49 -3.08 7.11
CA LEU A 48 -2.90 -2.90 6.80
C LEU A 48 -3.78 -2.96 8.06
N ARG A 49 -3.53 -3.91 8.97
CA ARG A 49 -4.31 -3.99 10.20
C ARG A 49 -4.00 -2.87 11.19
N GLU A 50 -2.73 -2.48 11.32
CA GLU A 50 -2.28 -1.49 12.31
C GLU A 50 -2.62 -0.06 11.89
N PHE A 51 -2.40 0.26 10.63
CA PHE A 51 -2.50 1.64 10.14
C PHE A 51 -3.76 1.91 9.31
N ASN A 52 -4.47 0.88 8.86
CA ASN A 52 -5.62 1.03 7.96
C ASN A 52 -6.89 0.37 8.50
N ALA A 53 -6.96 0.03 9.79
CA ALA A 53 -8.14 -0.60 10.39
C ALA A 53 -9.46 0.12 10.08
N GLN A 54 -9.44 1.45 9.94
CA GLN A 54 -10.63 2.26 9.64
C GLN A 54 -11.03 2.25 8.16
N SER A 55 -10.09 2.01 7.25
CA SER A 55 -10.34 1.96 5.80
C SER A 55 -10.30 0.54 5.21
N LEU A 56 -9.97 -0.45 6.02
CA LEU A 56 -10.03 -1.87 5.65
C LEU A 56 -11.50 -2.33 5.64
N PRO A 57 -11.97 -3.01 4.57
CA PRO A 57 -13.28 -3.62 4.58
C PRO A 57 -13.32 -4.79 5.58
N GLU A 58 -14.47 -5.04 6.21
CA GLU A 58 -14.66 -6.20 7.11
C GLU A 58 -14.38 -7.54 6.40
N SER A 59 -14.61 -7.60 5.09
CA SER A 59 -14.32 -8.76 4.25
C SER A 59 -12.86 -8.87 3.80
N PHE A 60 -11.94 -8.12 4.42
CA PHE A 60 -10.54 -8.15 4.06
C PHE A 60 -9.95 -9.56 4.22
N VAL A 61 -9.38 -10.06 3.11
CA VAL A 61 -8.62 -11.30 3.09
C VAL A 61 -7.14 -10.95 3.13
N PRO A 62 -6.35 -11.50 4.06
CA PRO A 62 -4.90 -11.26 4.12
C PRO A 62 -4.20 -11.60 2.80
N LEU A 63 -3.15 -10.85 2.45
CA LEU A 63 -2.25 -11.20 1.36
C LEU A 63 -1.55 -12.52 1.65
N THR A 64 -1.46 -13.36 0.63
CA THR A 64 -0.75 -14.64 0.68
C THR A 64 0.66 -14.49 0.12
N ALA A 65 1.56 -15.39 0.54
CA ALA A 65 2.91 -15.46 -0.02
C ALA A 65 2.89 -15.69 -1.54
N SER A 66 1.93 -16.48 -2.05
CA SER A 66 1.81 -16.74 -3.49
C SER A 66 1.39 -15.53 -4.30
N GLU A 67 0.49 -14.68 -3.77
CA GLU A 67 0.16 -13.39 -4.39
C GLU A 67 1.41 -12.51 -4.44
N VAL A 68 2.12 -12.37 -3.32
CA VAL A 68 3.34 -11.55 -3.25
C VAL A 68 4.41 -12.04 -4.22
N ALA A 69 4.65 -13.35 -4.29
CA ALA A 69 5.64 -13.95 -5.18
C ALA A 69 5.32 -13.64 -6.66
N GLN A 70 4.05 -13.77 -7.06
CA GLN A 70 3.61 -13.45 -8.43
C GLN A 70 3.77 -11.96 -8.73
N SER A 71 3.39 -11.11 -7.79
CA SER A 71 3.51 -9.66 -7.92
C SER A 71 4.97 -9.22 -8.09
N ARG A 72 5.89 -9.69 -7.24
CA ARG A 72 7.32 -9.30 -7.27
C ARG A 72 8.04 -9.61 -8.58
N GLN A 73 7.57 -10.60 -9.34
CA GLN A 73 8.15 -10.95 -10.65
C GLN A 73 7.90 -9.86 -11.71
N ASN A 74 6.91 -8.99 -11.47
CA ASN A 74 6.49 -7.96 -12.42
C ASN A 74 7.04 -6.60 -12.02
N VAL A 75 8.16 -6.19 -12.62
CA VAL A 75 8.74 -4.87 -12.37
C VAL A 75 7.72 -3.77 -12.65
N LEU A 76 7.60 -2.84 -11.71
CA LEU A 76 6.74 -1.67 -11.83
C LEU A 76 7.55 -0.55 -12.49
N VAL A 77 7.34 -0.36 -13.79
CA VAL A 77 8.10 0.61 -14.61
C VAL A 77 7.76 2.06 -14.25
N ASP A 78 6.48 2.32 -13.97
CA ASP A 78 5.99 3.63 -13.52
C ASP A 78 5.07 3.45 -12.29
N PRO A 79 5.64 3.44 -11.07
CA PRO A 79 4.88 3.29 -9.84
C PRO A 79 3.92 4.45 -9.56
N GLU A 80 4.19 5.65 -10.09
CA GLU A 80 3.38 6.84 -9.85
C GLU A 80 2.15 6.83 -10.75
N GLY A 81 2.34 6.66 -12.06
CA GLY A 81 1.23 6.57 -13.01
C GLY A 81 0.32 5.37 -12.74
N TYR A 82 0.86 4.25 -12.24
CA TYR A 82 0.03 3.12 -11.82
C TYR A 82 -0.77 3.41 -10.55
N ARG A 83 -0.19 4.16 -9.60
CA ARG A 83 -0.90 4.57 -8.38
C ARG A 83 -2.06 5.51 -8.68
N GLU A 84 -1.89 6.46 -9.58
CA GLU A 84 -2.95 7.41 -9.98
C GLU A 84 -4.19 6.68 -10.54
N GLN A 85 -3.99 5.55 -11.21
CA GLN A 85 -5.10 4.71 -11.70
C GLN A 85 -5.85 4.00 -10.57
N LEU A 86 -5.15 3.69 -9.47
CA LEU A 86 -5.72 3.04 -8.29
C LEU A 86 -6.32 4.06 -7.30
N TRP A 87 -5.87 5.31 -7.37
CA TRP A 87 -6.23 6.41 -6.47
C TRP A 87 -6.91 7.54 -7.25
N PRO A 88 -8.21 7.44 -7.59
CA PRO A 88 -8.88 8.53 -8.28
C PRO A 88 -8.91 9.76 -7.36
N ALA A 89 -8.20 10.82 -7.78
CA ALA A 89 -8.05 12.15 -7.18
C ALA A 89 -7.81 12.22 -5.66
N SER A 90 -6.60 12.62 -5.31
CA SER A 90 -6.10 12.98 -3.97
C SER A 90 -6.82 14.16 -3.29
N ASP A 91 -7.94 14.67 -3.81
CA ASP A 91 -8.56 15.90 -3.32
C ASP A 91 -9.38 15.69 -2.02
N ASP A 92 -9.85 14.47 -1.73
CA ASP A 92 -10.72 14.22 -0.56
C ASP A 92 -10.01 13.64 0.67
N VAL A 93 -8.76 13.16 0.55
CA VAL A 93 -8.06 12.51 1.67
C VAL A 93 -7.35 13.53 2.58
N TYR A 94 -7.12 14.75 2.08
CA TYR A 94 -6.32 15.79 2.76
C TYR A 94 -7.16 16.91 3.40
N GLY A 95 -8.49 16.81 3.36
CA GLY A 95 -9.39 17.93 3.68
C GLY A 95 -9.30 18.52 5.10
N ASP A 96 -8.64 17.89 6.09
CA ASP A 96 -8.68 18.47 7.46
C ASP A 96 -7.60 18.06 8.47
N ARG A 97 -6.44 17.53 8.07
CA ARG A 97 -5.39 17.14 9.04
C ARG A 97 -4.08 17.87 8.77
N PHE A 98 -3.97 19.06 9.33
CA PHE A 98 -2.71 19.77 9.53
C PHE A 98 -1.68 18.84 10.16
N ILE A 99 -0.66 18.45 9.39
CA ILE A 99 0.57 17.88 9.94
C ILE A 99 1.23 19.00 10.75
N GLN A 100 1.11 18.94 12.07
CA GLN A 100 1.91 19.78 12.96
C GLN A 100 3.39 19.43 12.71
N PRO A 101 4.25 20.40 12.34
CA PRO A 101 5.67 20.11 12.15
C PRO A 101 6.26 19.60 13.47
N TYR A 102 7.11 18.58 13.37
CA TYR A 102 7.88 18.06 14.49
C TYR A 102 8.65 19.23 15.12
N ARG A 103 8.43 19.50 16.41
CA ARG A 103 9.16 20.52 17.16
C ARG A 103 10.33 19.82 17.86
N GLU A 104 11.55 20.28 17.57
CA GLU A 104 12.77 19.92 18.31
C GLU A 104 12.71 20.38 19.77
#